data_AF-A0A183PXI3-F1
#
_entry.id   AF-A0A183PXI3-F1
#
_cell.length_a   1.000
_cell.length_b   1.000
_cell.length_c   1.000
_cell.angle_alpha   90.00
_cell.angle_beta   90.00
_cell.angle_gamma   90.00
#
_symmetry.space_group_name_H-M   'P 1'
#
loop_
_entity.id
_entity.type
_entity.pdbx_description
1 polymer ?
#
loop_
_entity_poly.entity_id
_entity_poly.type
_entity_poly.pdbx_seq_one_letter_code
_entity_poly.pdbx_strand_id
1 'polypeptide(L)'
;MSVYGLTQWLNGVFAPCIAANSYNGHPTTSSKDICVVGSSVYHSTVEKAVELLTSTIIMTPGERIEREVDNGKLTPVQLLSFRVDKGSQRRIQDYLLLNYAPIWLHLTLDALISSSSTQSYSSVTSHNACSTIIPEINDQPYPEDNKNVYTSCLSKKIHSYLFDSFSLNKPLLPIKPAADNKKLKQSSHHTTRNDTNSTKPNILPNRDILYNRHVIKRFIIFIWIIDCFKRHMLIKYDPCLFRIKSLIKSSSSLLLSFAQNFLHGENNLVRHLAYLGAQVTVNQTPLDEYQFTVENLAVDLRDGVRLVKLAELLIPTLSTEKPPTVIKPNSLMSMVRFPAISRLQKIHNVGVALKSFEQYGQISMADGMSL
;
A
#
# COMPACT_ATOMS: atom_id res chain seq x y z
N MET A 1 -11.79 1.52 -39.68
CA MET A 1 -10.85 0.93 -38.70
C MET A 1 -11.04 -0.58 -38.74
N SER A 2 -9.98 -1.39 -38.89
CA SER A 2 -10.12 -2.86 -38.88
C SER A 2 -10.42 -3.37 -37.46
N VAL A 3 -11.00 -4.57 -37.33
CA VAL A 3 -11.24 -5.22 -36.02
C VAL A 3 -9.94 -5.34 -35.23
N TYR A 4 -8.84 -5.68 -35.92
CA TYR A 4 -7.50 -5.71 -35.36
C TYR A 4 -7.06 -4.34 -34.84
N GLY A 5 -7.23 -3.28 -35.65
CA GLY A 5 -6.89 -1.91 -35.25
C GLY A 5 -7.67 -1.43 -34.03
N LEU A 6 -8.98 -1.71 -33.95
CA LEU A 6 -9.81 -1.34 -32.80
C LEU A 6 -9.38 -2.09 -31.52
N THR A 7 -9.05 -3.37 -31.65
CA THR A 7 -8.55 -4.19 -30.53
C THR A 7 -7.23 -3.63 -29.99
N GLN A 8 -6.29 -3.29 -30.88
CA GLN A 8 -5.03 -2.66 -30.48
C GLN A 8 -5.25 -1.30 -29.80
N TRP A 9 -6.16 -0.48 -30.33
CA TRP A 9 -6.49 0.80 -29.72
C TRP A 9 -7.09 0.65 -28.31
N LEU A 10 -8.06 -0.26 -28.13
CA LEU A 10 -8.65 -0.54 -26.80
C LEU A 10 -7.58 -0.99 -25.80
N ASN A 11 -6.70 -1.90 -26.21
CA ASN A 11 -5.59 -2.34 -25.38
C ASN A 11 -4.61 -1.20 -25.05
N GLY A 12 -4.41 -0.24 -25.97
CA GLY A 12 -3.65 0.98 -25.70
C GLY A 12 -4.30 1.87 -24.63
N VAL A 13 -5.62 2.03 -24.68
CA VAL A 13 -6.38 2.80 -23.67
C VAL A 13 -6.32 2.11 -22.29
N PHE A 14 -6.43 0.77 -22.26
CA PHE A 14 -6.35 0.01 -21.01
C PHE A 14 -4.92 -0.25 -20.51
N ALA A 15 -3.90 -0.03 -21.35
CA ALA A 15 -2.51 -0.36 -21.04
C ALA A 15 -2.03 0.17 -19.68
N PRO A 16 -2.34 1.42 -19.27
CA PRO A 16 -1.93 1.90 -17.95
C PRO A 16 -2.54 1.12 -16.78
N CYS A 17 -3.81 0.71 -16.89
CA CYS A 17 -4.48 -0.09 -15.87
C CYS A 17 -3.93 -1.52 -15.82
N ILE A 18 -3.70 -2.12 -17.00
CA ILE A 18 -3.12 -3.46 -17.12
C ILE A 18 -1.70 -3.48 -16.54
N ALA A 19 -0.88 -2.49 -16.89
CA ALA A 19 0.48 -2.36 -16.41
C ALA A 19 0.55 -2.12 -14.91
N ALA A 20 -0.35 -1.30 -14.34
CA ALA A 20 -0.40 -1.04 -12.91
C ALA A 20 -0.55 -2.33 -12.07
N ASN A 21 -1.35 -3.29 -12.54
CA ASN A 21 -1.56 -4.59 -11.86
C ASN A 21 -0.54 -5.66 -12.22
N SER A 22 0.16 -5.54 -13.35
CA SER A 22 1.09 -6.56 -13.87
C SER A 22 2.54 -6.38 -13.41
N TYR A 23 2.85 -5.27 -12.73
CA TYR A 23 4.23 -4.85 -12.54
C TYR A 23 5.01 -5.68 -11.51
N ASN A 24 5.98 -6.45 -12.00
CA ASN A 24 7.01 -7.15 -11.22
C ASN A 24 8.40 -6.47 -11.29
N GLY A 25 8.46 -5.19 -11.66
CA GLY A 25 9.68 -4.39 -11.55
C GLY A 25 10.53 -4.24 -12.82
N HIS A 26 9.94 -4.22 -14.03
CA HIS A 26 10.68 -3.90 -15.26
C HIS A 26 10.03 -2.77 -16.05
N PRO A 27 10.76 -1.70 -16.44
CA PRO A 27 10.30 -0.68 -17.38
C PRO A 27 10.03 -1.33 -18.74
N THR A 28 8.77 -1.62 -19.04
CA THR A 28 8.31 -1.75 -20.42
C THR A 28 7.78 -0.41 -20.88
N THR A 29 8.18 -0.04 -22.09
CA THR A 29 8.03 1.26 -22.74
C THR A 29 6.63 1.89 -22.69
N SER A 30 6.67 3.23 -22.59
CA SER A 30 5.75 4.22 -23.16
C SER A 30 4.44 4.60 -22.47
N SER A 31 4.40 4.69 -21.13
CA SER A 31 3.48 5.67 -20.52
C SER A 31 4.19 6.45 -19.42
N LYS A 32 4.32 7.76 -19.62
CA LYS A 32 4.93 8.70 -18.67
C LYS A 32 4.17 8.77 -17.33
N ASP A 33 2.96 8.22 -17.27
CA ASP A 33 2.07 8.32 -16.11
C ASP A 33 2.04 7.08 -15.21
N ILE A 34 2.67 5.96 -15.60
CA ILE A 34 2.69 4.74 -14.78
C ILE A 34 3.71 4.89 -13.64
N CYS A 35 3.28 4.57 -12.42
CA CYS A 35 4.14 4.59 -11.25
C CYS A 35 5.02 3.34 -11.22
N VAL A 36 6.33 3.54 -11.39
CA VAL A 36 7.34 2.48 -11.44
C VAL A 36 8.44 2.84 -10.46
N VAL A 37 8.87 1.90 -9.62
CA VAL A 37 9.92 2.15 -8.62
C VAL A 37 11.14 2.80 -9.29
N GLY A 38 11.55 3.98 -8.79
CA GLY A 38 12.66 4.77 -9.33
C GLY A 38 12.31 5.74 -10.46
N SER A 39 11.07 5.76 -10.96
CA SER A 39 10.62 6.77 -11.92
C SER A 39 10.36 8.13 -11.25
N SER A 40 10.31 9.21 -12.03
CA SER A 40 9.96 10.54 -11.53
C SER A 40 8.55 10.58 -10.92
N VAL A 41 7.59 9.85 -11.51
CA VAL A 41 6.24 9.68 -10.97
C VAL A 41 6.29 9.00 -9.61
N TYR A 42 7.10 7.95 -9.45
CA TYR A 42 7.26 7.26 -8.18
C TYR A 42 7.84 8.17 -7.10
N HIS A 43 8.86 8.96 -7.42
CA HIS A 43 9.42 9.92 -6.47
C HIS A 43 8.39 10.97 -6.03
N SER A 44 7.60 11.53 -6.96
CA SER A 44 6.49 12.43 -6.61
C SER A 44 5.42 11.74 -5.74
N THR A 45 5.14 10.45 -6.00
CA THR A 45 4.23 9.67 -5.17
C THR A 45 4.80 9.42 -3.76
N VAL A 46 6.11 9.19 -3.63
CA VAL A 46 6.79 9.08 -2.33
C VAL A 46 6.71 10.40 -1.56
N GLU A 47 6.89 11.55 -2.20
CA GLU A 47 6.74 12.86 -1.55
C GLU A 47 5.32 13.07 -1.01
N LYS A 48 4.29 12.76 -1.80
CA LYS A 48 2.88 12.78 -1.35
C LYS A 48 2.61 11.81 -0.21
N ALA A 49 3.25 10.64 -0.25
CA ALA A 49 3.16 9.67 0.83
C ALA A 49 3.79 10.22 2.12
N VAL A 50 4.96 10.85 2.04
CA VAL A 50 5.61 11.52 3.18
C VAL A 50 4.74 12.65 3.74
N GLU A 51 4.15 13.49 2.89
CA GLU A 51 3.22 14.55 3.29
C GLU A 51 2.04 13.95 4.08
N LEU A 52 1.43 12.88 3.55
CA LEU A 52 0.34 12.18 4.23
C LEU A 52 0.78 11.57 5.56
N LEU A 53 1.98 11.00 5.64
CA LEU A 53 2.53 10.49 6.90
C LEU A 53 2.68 11.59 7.94
N THR A 54 3.07 12.81 7.55
CA THR A 54 3.19 13.93 8.50
C THR A 54 1.86 14.56 8.92
N SER A 55 0.76 14.18 8.27
CA SER A 55 -0.57 14.70 8.58
C SER A 55 -1.09 14.22 9.94
N THR A 56 -1.94 15.01 10.59
CA THR A 56 -2.59 14.64 11.86
C THR A 56 -3.49 13.41 11.74
N ILE A 57 -3.97 13.11 10.52
CA ILE A 57 -4.76 11.92 10.18
C ILE A 57 -3.96 10.64 10.42
N ILE A 58 -2.64 10.65 10.16
CA ILE A 58 -1.77 9.50 10.38
C ILE A 58 -1.02 9.59 11.72
N MET A 59 -0.56 10.77 12.12
CA MET A 59 0.23 10.92 13.35
C MET A 59 -0.58 10.59 14.60
N THR A 60 -1.79 11.14 14.74
CA THR A 60 -2.55 11.00 15.98
C THR A 60 -2.96 9.54 16.26
N PRO A 61 -3.51 8.78 15.30
CA PRO A 61 -3.82 7.37 15.54
C PRO A 61 -2.56 6.51 15.68
N GLY A 62 -1.52 6.82 14.91
CA GLY A 62 -0.25 6.11 14.99
C GLY A 62 0.42 6.19 16.37
N GLU A 63 0.51 7.38 16.96
CA GLU A 63 1.00 7.54 18.34
C GLU A 63 0.13 6.80 19.37
N ARG A 64 -1.20 6.71 19.15
CA ARG A 64 -2.09 5.94 20.03
C ARG A 64 -1.79 4.44 19.94
N ILE A 65 -1.54 3.91 18.75
CA ILE A 65 -1.09 2.52 18.55
C ILE A 65 0.22 2.28 19.29
N GLU A 66 1.20 3.17 19.13
CA GLU A 66 2.50 3.02 19.81
C GLU A 66 2.32 2.96 21.33
N ARG A 67 1.53 3.88 21.89
CA ARG A 67 1.20 3.92 23.33
C ARG A 67 0.50 2.65 23.82
N GLU A 68 -0.41 2.06 23.04
CA GLU A 68 -1.09 0.81 23.40
C GLU A 68 -0.12 -0.38 23.50
N VAL A 69 0.86 -0.46 22.59
CA VAL A 69 1.91 -1.48 22.66
C VAL A 69 2.86 -1.22 23.83
N ASP A 70 3.25 0.04 24.06
CA ASP A 70 4.17 0.41 25.14
C ASP A 70 3.56 0.24 26.54
N ASN A 71 2.26 0.47 26.68
CA ASN A 71 1.50 0.19 27.89
C ASN A 71 1.22 -1.31 28.11
N GLY A 72 1.61 -2.17 27.17
CA GLY A 72 1.45 -3.62 27.29
C GLY A 72 0.02 -4.11 27.07
N LYS A 73 -0.83 -3.33 26.41
CA LYS A 73 -2.18 -3.78 26.02
C LYS A 73 -2.14 -4.65 24.76
N LEU A 74 -1.19 -4.39 23.86
CA LEU A 74 -0.86 -5.26 22.74
C LEU A 74 0.46 -5.99 23.04
N THR A 75 0.37 -7.18 23.64
CA THR A 75 1.54 -7.97 24.05
C THR A 75 1.74 -9.20 23.19
N PRO A 76 2.99 -9.64 22.98
CA PRO A 76 3.27 -10.88 22.27
C PRO A 76 2.72 -12.10 23.03
N VAL A 77 2.45 -13.20 22.32
CA VAL A 77 2.16 -14.51 22.92
C VAL A 77 3.29 -14.91 23.89
N GLN A 78 2.93 -15.56 25.00
CA GLN A 78 3.88 -16.01 26.02
C GLN A 78 5.02 -16.82 25.38
N LEU A 79 6.26 -16.56 25.84
CA LEU A 79 7.52 -17.19 25.36
C LEU A 79 7.99 -16.78 23.96
N LEU A 80 7.25 -15.95 23.22
CA LEU A 80 7.72 -15.45 21.92
C LEU A 80 8.88 -14.46 22.10
N SER A 81 9.97 -14.67 21.37
CA SER A 81 11.07 -13.71 21.25
C SER A 81 11.46 -13.56 19.78
N PHE A 82 11.03 -12.47 19.15
CA PHE A 82 11.39 -12.19 17.76
C PHE A 82 12.90 -12.01 17.59
N ARG A 83 13.66 -11.70 18.65
CA ARG A 83 15.12 -11.57 18.58
C ARG A 83 15.80 -12.90 18.27
N VAL A 84 15.26 -13.99 18.84
CA VAL A 84 15.86 -15.33 18.78
C VAL A 84 15.16 -16.21 17.75
N ASP A 85 13.83 -16.10 17.63
CA ASP A 85 13.02 -16.94 16.75
C ASP A 85 13.02 -16.42 15.30
N LYS A 86 13.97 -16.93 14.51
CA LYS A 86 14.06 -16.65 13.07
C LYS A 86 12.87 -17.19 12.27
N GLY A 87 12.19 -18.22 12.74
CA GLY A 87 10.98 -18.74 12.13
C GLY A 87 9.85 -17.71 12.21
N SER A 88 9.63 -17.12 13.40
CA SER A 88 8.67 -16.05 13.60
C SER A 88 9.03 -14.78 12.82
N GLN A 89 10.31 -14.40 12.76
CA GLN A 89 10.75 -13.28 11.90
C GLN A 89 10.37 -13.51 10.43
N ARG A 90 10.65 -14.70 9.90
CA ARG A 90 10.31 -15.08 8.53
C ARG A 90 8.81 -15.06 8.28
N ARG A 91 8.02 -15.66 9.18
CA ARG A 91 6.54 -15.67 9.07
C ARG A 91 5.98 -14.25 9.00
N ILE A 92 6.46 -13.32 9.81
CA ILE A 92 6.05 -11.90 9.77
C ILE A 92 6.40 -11.25 8.43
N GLN A 93 7.59 -11.49 7.89
CA GLN A 93 7.95 -10.95 6.56
C GLN A 93 7.08 -11.53 5.46
N ASP A 94 6.77 -12.83 5.53
CA ASP A 94 5.96 -13.53 4.56
C ASP A 94 4.52 -12.98 4.50
N TYR A 95 3.96 -12.53 5.63
CA TYR A 95 2.69 -11.79 5.62
C TYR A 95 2.72 -10.60 4.66
N LEU A 96 3.85 -9.88 4.57
CA LEU A 96 3.98 -8.73 3.68
C LEU A 96 4.32 -9.18 2.26
N LEU A 97 5.40 -9.95 2.09
CA LEU A 97 5.99 -10.29 0.79
C LEU A 97 5.08 -11.16 -0.08
N LEU A 98 4.36 -12.12 0.53
CA LEU A 98 3.51 -13.07 -0.19
C LEU A 98 2.12 -12.49 -0.52
N ASN A 99 1.63 -11.55 0.28
CA ASN A 99 0.25 -11.06 0.13
C ASN A 99 0.17 -9.71 -0.58
N TYR A 100 1.04 -8.74 -0.27
CA TYR A 100 0.97 -7.40 -0.87
C TYR A 100 1.69 -7.32 -2.22
N ALA A 101 1.19 -6.46 -3.11
CA ALA A 101 1.87 -6.15 -4.36
C ALA A 101 3.17 -5.34 -4.08
N PRO A 102 4.29 -5.66 -4.76
CA PRO A 102 5.59 -5.04 -4.46
C PRO A 102 5.63 -3.52 -4.50
N ILE A 103 4.88 -2.89 -5.42
CA ILE A 103 4.88 -1.44 -5.58
C ILE A 103 4.41 -0.72 -4.31
N TRP A 104 3.39 -1.24 -3.63
CA TRP A 104 2.90 -0.68 -2.38
C TRP A 104 3.90 -0.88 -1.23
N LEU A 105 4.55 -2.05 -1.18
CA LEU A 105 5.59 -2.31 -0.18
C LEU A 105 6.78 -1.35 -0.32
N HIS A 106 7.26 -1.15 -1.55
CA HIS A 106 8.32 -0.19 -1.85
C HIS A 106 7.93 1.23 -1.47
N LEU A 107 6.75 1.68 -1.89
CA LEU A 107 6.24 3.03 -1.60
C LEU A 107 6.17 3.28 -0.09
N THR A 108 5.61 2.33 0.67
CA THR A 108 5.48 2.47 2.13
C THR A 108 6.84 2.51 2.82
N LEU A 109 7.78 1.64 2.44
CA LEU A 109 9.13 1.63 3.02
C LEU A 109 9.88 2.92 2.71
N ASP A 110 9.93 3.33 1.44
CA ASP A 110 10.68 4.50 1.03
C ASP A 110 10.11 5.79 1.64
N ALA A 111 8.78 5.90 1.80
CA ALA A 111 8.15 7.01 2.52
C ALA A 111 8.47 7.03 4.02
N LEU A 112 8.43 5.87 4.69
CA LEU A 112 8.78 5.75 6.12
C LEU A 112 10.26 6.06 6.38
N ILE A 113 11.15 5.61 5.50
CA ILE A 113 12.59 5.89 5.60
C ILE A 113 12.88 7.37 5.33
N SER A 114 12.28 7.94 4.29
CA SER A 114 12.49 9.35 3.92
C SER A 114 11.98 10.31 4.99
N SER A 115 10.80 10.03 5.54
CA SER A 115 10.21 10.84 6.62
C SER A 115 10.98 10.75 7.95
N SER A 116 11.78 9.70 8.14
CA SER A 116 12.68 9.54 9.29
C SER A 116 14.03 10.25 9.13
N SER A 117 14.37 10.72 7.92
CA SER A 117 15.68 11.30 7.56
C SER A 117 15.64 12.82 7.42
N THR A 118 14.47 13.40 7.14
CA THR A 118 14.23 14.86 7.08
C THR A 118 14.36 15.58 8.43
N GLN A 119 14.66 14.87 9.52
CA GLN A 119 14.88 15.43 10.85
C GLN A 119 16.37 15.48 11.27
N SER A 120 17.27 14.96 10.44
CA SER A 120 18.72 14.98 10.68
C SER A 120 19.43 15.78 9.60
N TYR A 121 19.38 17.10 9.67
CA TYR A 121 20.38 17.92 8.99
C TYR A 121 21.73 17.75 9.72
N SER A 122 22.44 16.71 9.32
CA SER A 122 23.90 16.71 9.26
C SER A 122 24.30 15.81 8.10
N SER A 123 25.00 16.43 7.16
CA SER A 123 25.50 15.85 5.91
C SER A 123 26.37 14.62 6.16
N VAL A 124 25.88 13.43 5.79
CA VAL A 124 26.72 12.33 5.31
C VAL A 124 25.95 11.59 4.21
N THR A 125 26.41 11.77 2.98
CA THR A 125 26.15 10.91 1.83
C THR A 125 26.69 9.51 2.14
N SER A 126 25.85 8.47 2.10
CA SER A 126 26.31 7.12 1.74
C SER A 126 25.16 6.13 1.51
N HIS A 127 24.99 5.80 0.23
CA HIS A 127 24.84 4.44 -0.32
C HIS A 127 23.84 3.49 0.36
N ASN A 128 22.60 3.49 -0.16
CA ASN A 128 21.85 2.26 -0.46
C ASN A 128 20.71 2.53 -1.47
N ALA A 129 20.99 3.39 -2.45
CA ALA A 129 20.28 3.34 -3.72
C ALA A 129 20.84 2.13 -4.48
N CYS A 130 19.98 1.21 -4.89
CA CYS A 130 20.31 0.27 -5.96
C CYS A 130 20.44 1.12 -7.23
N SER A 131 21.60 1.75 -7.39
CA SER A 131 21.91 2.60 -8.54
C SER A 131 22.10 1.71 -9.76
N THR A 132 21.18 1.89 -10.67
CA THR A 132 21.21 1.56 -12.09
C THR A 132 22.62 1.72 -12.68
N ILE A 133 23.27 0.62 -13.02
CA ILE A 133 24.21 0.58 -14.15
C ILE A 133 23.50 -0.29 -15.20
N ILE A 134 22.87 0.36 -16.17
CA ILE A 134 22.51 -0.29 -17.43
C ILE A 134 23.71 -0.01 -18.34
N PRO A 135 24.52 -1.02 -18.74
CA PRO A 135 25.38 -0.84 -19.89
C PRO A 135 24.48 -0.72 -21.11
N GLU A 136 24.66 0.36 -21.87
CA GLU A 136 24.17 0.41 -23.25
C GLU A 136 24.76 -0.78 -24.04
N ILE A 137 23.95 -1.30 -24.98
CA ILE A 137 24.32 -1.96 -26.26
C ILE A 137 23.77 -3.39 -26.46
N ASN A 138 22.97 -3.46 -27.54
CA ASN A 138 22.67 -4.54 -28.51
C ASN A 138 21.81 -5.77 -28.17
N ASP A 139 20.93 -6.03 -29.14
CA ASP A 139 20.08 -7.19 -29.37
C ASP A 139 20.76 -8.54 -29.06
N GLN A 140 20.22 -9.31 -28.12
CA GLN A 140 20.22 -10.80 -28.00
C GLN A 140 19.49 -11.22 -26.68
N PRO A 141 19.02 -12.48 -26.55
CA PRO A 141 17.82 -12.82 -25.77
C PRO A 141 18.03 -12.92 -24.25
N TYR A 142 17.01 -12.46 -23.51
CA TYR A 142 16.93 -12.33 -22.05
C TYR A 142 17.05 -13.65 -21.24
N PRO A 143 17.82 -13.69 -20.13
CA PRO A 143 17.70 -14.71 -19.09
C PRO A 143 16.82 -14.24 -17.91
N GLU A 144 16.19 -15.19 -17.21
CA GLU A 144 15.18 -15.00 -16.14
C GLU A 144 15.68 -14.37 -14.81
N ASP A 145 16.96 -13.98 -14.70
CA ASP A 145 17.62 -13.71 -13.42
C ASP A 145 17.30 -12.36 -12.74
N ASN A 146 16.73 -11.39 -13.47
CA ASN A 146 16.45 -10.06 -12.91
C ASN A 146 15.30 -10.03 -11.87
N LYS A 147 14.41 -11.03 -11.87
CA LYS A 147 13.33 -11.14 -10.86
C LYS A 147 13.88 -11.36 -9.44
N ASN A 148 15.05 -12.00 -9.31
CA ASN A 148 15.66 -12.34 -8.02
C ASN A 148 16.37 -11.14 -7.36
N VAL A 149 16.80 -10.14 -8.13
CA VAL A 149 17.51 -8.97 -7.61
C VAL A 149 16.56 -7.99 -6.92
N TYR A 150 15.43 -7.64 -7.53
CA TYR A 150 14.45 -6.72 -6.93
C TYR A 150 13.72 -7.34 -5.73
N THR A 151 13.40 -8.64 -5.80
CA THR A 151 12.78 -9.37 -4.69
C THR A 151 13.73 -9.54 -3.51
N SER A 152 15.02 -9.82 -3.75
CA SER A 152 16.02 -9.88 -2.69
C SER A 152 16.30 -8.52 -2.05
N CYS A 153 16.23 -7.43 -2.82
CA CYS A 153 16.34 -6.07 -2.28
C CYS A 153 15.13 -5.69 -1.39
N LEU A 154 13.91 -5.99 -1.83
CA LEU A 154 12.70 -5.70 -1.05
C LEU A 154 12.63 -6.51 0.26
N SER A 155 12.93 -7.80 0.21
CA SER A 155 12.96 -8.65 1.41
C SER A 155 13.96 -8.12 2.45
N LYS A 156 15.17 -7.72 2.01
CA LYS A 156 16.17 -7.10 2.90
C LYS A 156 15.69 -5.77 3.48
N LYS A 157 15.05 -4.91 2.68
CA LYS A 157 14.47 -3.64 3.17
C LYS A 157 13.38 -3.88 4.23
N ILE A 158 12.49 -4.85 4.00
CA ILE A 158 11.44 -5.23 4.97
C ILE A 158 12.07 -5.80 6.25
N HIS A 159 13.05 -6.70 6.13
CA HIS A 159 13.77 -7.23 7.29
C HIS A 159 14.41 -6.09 8.09
N SER A 160 15.13 -5.21 7.41
CA SER A 160 15.80 -4.07 8.04
C SER A 160 14.83 -3.13 8.74
N TYR A 161 13.69 -2.86 8.11
CA TYR A 161 12.62 -2.07 8.72
C TYR A 161 12.09 -2.78 9.96
N LEU A 162 11.65 -4.04 9.88
CA LEU A 162 10.97 -4.71 10.99
C LEU A 162 11.90 -5.04 12.17
N PHE A 163 13.15 -5.43 11.90
CA PHE A 163 14.01 -6.13 12.87
C PHE A 163 15.31 -5.41 13.21
N ASP A 164 15.96 -4.74 12.25
CA ASP A 164 17.32 -4.20 12.44
C ASP A 164 17.32 -2.75 12.93
N SER A 165 16.26 -1.99 12.61
CA SER A 165 16.10 -0.59 13.01
C SER A 165 15.70 -0.40 14.48
N PHE A 166 16.09 -1.32 15.36
CA PHE A 166 15.77 -1.31 16.78
C PHE A 166 16.70 -0.33 17.52
N SER A 167 16.24 0.90 17.68
CA SER A 167 16.83 1.89 18.60
C SER A 167 15.86 2.15 19.74
N LEU A 168 16.33 2.13 20.99
CA LEU A 168 15.47 2.26 22.18
C LEU A 168 14.62 3.54 22.20
N ASN A 169 14.99 4.58 21.44
CA ASN A 169 14.40 5.92 21.53
C ASN A 169 14.01 6.58 20.18
N LYS A 170 13.91 5.82 19.07
CA LYS A 170 13.48 6.42 17.79
C LYS A 170 11.98 6.19 17.56
N PRO A 171 11.16 7.25 17.37
CA PRO A 171 9.76 7.09 17.03
C PRO A 171 9.61 6.42 15.66
N LEU A 172 8.58 5.60 15.49
CA LEU A 172 8.36 4.88 14.23
C LEU A 172 7.68 5.78 13.19
N LEU A 173 7.02 6.83 13.67
CA LEU A 173 6.37 7.86 12.89
C LEU A 173 7.09 9.20 13.03
N PRO A 174 7.00 10.10 12.01
CA PRO A 174 7.57 11.43 12.10
C PRO A 174 7.07 12.21 13.32
N ILE A 175 7.93 12.96 13.97
CA ILE A 175 7.53 13.84 15.09
C ILE A 175 6.92 15.12 14.49
N LYS A 176 5.75 15.56 14.98
CA LYS A 176 5.22 16.90 14.68
C LYS A 176 6.21 17.97 15.18
N PRO A 177 6.58 18.99 14.38
CA PRO A 177 7.42 20.07 14.87
C PRO A 177 6.75 20.70 16.09
N ALA A 178 7.42 20.62 17.24
CA ALA A 178 6.95 21.25 18.47
C ALA A 178 7.02 22.77 18.28
N ALA A 179 5.93 23.47 18.57
CA ALA A 179 6.01 24.90 18.83
C ALA A 179 6.80 25.07 20.14
N ASP A 180 7.99 25.67 20.06
CA ASP A 180 8.86 25.97 21.19
C ASP A 180 8.11 26.78 22.25
N ASN A 181 7.67 26.13 23.32
CA ASN A 181 7.31 26.79 24.56
C ASN A 181 8.40 26.47 25.58
N LYS A 182 9.43 27.34 25.61
CA LYS A 182 10.39 27.43 26.71
C LYS A 182 9.65 27.60 28.04
N LYS A 183 9.76 26.63 28.95
CA LYS A 183 9.81 26.90 30.38
C LYS A 183 10.89 26.07 31.06
N LEU A 184 11.99 26.77 31.32
CA LEU A 184 13.07 26.41 32.21
C LEU A 184 12.53 26.34 33.65
N LYS A 185 12.82 25.27 34.39
CA LYS A 185 13.07 25.33 35.84
C LYS A 185 13.85 24.10 36.30
N GLN A 186 15.09 24.36 36.69
CA GLN A 186 16.01 23.45 37.38
C GLN A 186 15.65 23.41 38.88
N SER A 187 15.84 22.24 39.51
CA SER A 187 16.36 22.15 40.89
C SER A 187 16.90 20.74 41.17
N SER A 188 18.12 20.72 41.72
CA SER A 188 19.01 19.58 42.01
C SER A 188 18.62 18.67 43.21
N HIS A 189 18.99 17.40 43.05
CA HIS A 189 19.65 16.42 43.95
C HIS A 189 19.29 16.30 45.46
N HIS A 190 19.03 15.05 45.90
CA HIS A 190 19.88 14.33 46.88
C HIS A 190 19.67 12.80 46.84
N THR A 191 20.76 12.08 47.19
CA THR A 191 21.10 10.65 47.05
C THR A 191 20.61 9.77 48.20
N THR A 192 20.33 8.46 47.98
CA THR A 192 20.98 7.30 48.66
C THR A 192 20.39 5.92 48.31
N ARG A 193 21.28 4.92 48.33
CA ARG A 193 21.14 3.48 48.03
C ARG A 193 20.36 2.71 49.10
N ASN A 194 19.82 1.54 48.75
CA ASN A 194 20.13 0.26 49.43
C ASN A 194 19.58 -0.97 48.69
N ASP A 195 20.39 -2.03 48.68
CA ASP A 195 20.17 -3.36 48.10
C ASP A 195 19.17 -4.21 48.89
N THR A 196 18.54 -5.20 48.24
CA THR A 196 18.35 -6.57 48.79
C THR A 196 17.90 -7.54 47.69
N ASN A 197 18.56 -8.69 47.65
CA ASN A 197 18.34 -9.80 46.72
C ASN A 197 16.98 -10.50 46.95
N SER A 198 16.29 -10.87 45.87
CA SER A 198 15.27 -11.94 45.91
C SER A 198 15.15 -12.65 44.55
N THR A 199 14.89 -13.96 44.65
CA THR A 199 14.92 -15.01 43.64
C THR A 199 13.89 -14.83 42.51
N LYS A 200 14.31 -15.16 41.28
CA LYS A 200 13.64 -15.15 39.95
C LYS A 200 12.10 -15.24 39.93
N PRO A 201 11.49 -14.57 38.94
CA PRO A 201 10.82 -15.23 37.83
C PRO A 201 11.68 -15.14 36.57
N ASN A 202 11.48 -16.01 35.58
CA ASN A 202 12.09 -15.89 34.25
C ASN A 202 11.57 -14.62 33.56
N ILE A 203 12.10 -13.47 33.95
CA ILE A 203 11.88 -12.19 33.31
C ILE A 203 12.63 -12.29 31.98
N LEU A 204 11.88 -12.45 30.88
CA LEU A 204 12.40 -12.22 29.54
C LEU A 204 13.20 -10.91 29.61
N PRO A 205 14.53 -10.92 29.37
CA PRO A 205 15.38 -9.79 29.72
C PRO A 205 14.79 -8.53 29.09
N ASN A 206 14.67 -7.44 29.84
CA ASN A 206 13.97 -6.20 29.47
C ASN A 206 14.11 -5.83 27.97
N ARG A 207 15.30 -6.03 27.40
CA ARG A 207 15.61 -5.89 25.96
C ARG A 207 14.72 -6.69 24.99
N ASP A 208 14.38 -7.93 25.29
CA ASP A 208 13.54 -8.80 24.44
C ASP A 208 12.07 -8.35 24.45
N ILE A 209 11.57 -7.88 25.60
CA ILE A 209 10.24 -7.26 25.69
C ILE A 209 10.19 -6.01 24.81
N LEU A 210 11.20 -5.14 24.93
CA LEU A 210 11.30 -3.94 24.10
C LEU A 210 11.44 -4.27 22.61
N TYR A 211 12.22 -5.29 22.26
CA TYR A 211 12.37 -5.76 20.88
C TYR A 211 11.05 -6.26 20.30
N ASN A 212 10.30 -7.06 21.07
CA ASN A 212 8.99 -7.54 20.62
C ASN A 212 8.00 -6.40 20.42
N ARG A 213 7.94 -5.45 21.37
CA ARG A 213 7.11 -4.24 21.24
C ARG A 213 7.46 -3.46 19.96
N HIS A 214 8.75 -3.32 19.65
CA HIS A 214 9.19 -2.67 18.43
C HIS A 214 8.70 -3.36 17.16
N VAL A 215 8.88 -4.68 17.07
CA VAL A 215 8.44 -5.47 15.91
C VAL A 215 6.91 -5.37 15.73
N ILE A 216 6.15 -5.50 16.82
CA ILE A 216 4.69 -5.39 16.81
C ILE A 216 4.26 -4.00 16.34
N LYS A 217 4.83 -2.93 16.91
CA LYS A 217 4.52 -1.55 16.51
C LYS A 217 4.80 -1.35 15.02
N ARG A 218 5.98 -1.73 14.53
CA ARG A 218 6.35 -1.57 13.12
C ARG A 218 5.43 -2.33 12.19
N PHE A 219 5.11 -3.57 12.53
CA PHE A 219 4.25 -4.39 11.69
C PHE A 219 2.83 -3.85 11.59
N ILE A 220 2.21 -3.49 12.72
CA ILE A 220 0.85 -2.93 12.75
C ILE A 220 0.79 -1.59 12.02
N ILE A 221 1.73 -0.68 12.31
CA ILE A 221 1.81 0.63 11.66
C ILE A 221 2.00 0.48 10.16
N PHE A 222 2.85 -0.46 9.71
CA PHE A 222 3.09 -0.71 8.30
C PHE A 222 1.81 -1.13 7.56
N ILE A 223 1.06 -2.09 8.11
CA ILE A 223 -0.21 -2.56 7.51
C ILE A 223 -1.26 -1.45 7.51
N TRP A 224 -1.33 -0.66 8.56
CA TRP A 224 -2.28 0.45 8.60
C TRP A 224 -1.93 1.54 7.58
N ILE A 225 -0.64 1.90 7.45
CA ILE A 225 -0.19 2.92 6.50
C ILE A 225 -0.42 2.47 5.06
N ILE A 226 -0.09 1.22 4.72
CA ILE A 226 -0.27 0.73 3.35
C ILE A 226 -1.76 0.73 2.95
N ASP A 227 -2.67 0.43 3.89
CA ASP A 227 -4.11 0.56 3.71
C ASP A 227 -4.51 2.03 3.47
N CYS A 228 -3.96 2.96 4.26
CA CYS A 228 -4.18 4.39 4.07
C CYS A 228 -3.70 4.86 2.70
N PHE A 229 -2.51 4.46 2.27
CA PHE A 229 -1.94 4.86 0.97
C PHE A 229 -2.82 4.41 -0.19
N LYS A 230 -3.33 3.17 -0.13
CA LYS A 230 -4.30 2.67 -1.10
C LYS A 230 -5.58 3.50 -1.06
N ARG A 231 -6.21 3.72 0.11
CA ARG A 231 -7.45 4.51 0.23
C ARG A 231 -7.30 5.95 -0.28
N HIS A 232 -6.14 6.56 -0.10
CA HIS A 232 -5.86 7.90 -0.63
C HIS A 232 -5.55 7.94 -2.13
N MET A 233 -5.50 6.78 -2.80
CA MET A 233 -5.19 6.64 -4.24
C MET A 233 -3.85 7.28 -4.60
N LEU A 234 -2.80 7.03 -3.81
CA LEU A 234 -1.48 7.64 -4.05
C LEU A 234 -0.86 7.23 -5.39
N ILE A 235 -1.22 6.05 -5.90
CA ILE A 235 -0.77 5.55 -7.19
C ILE A 235 -1.90 5.70 -8.22
N LYS A 236 -1.61 6.35 -9.36
CA LYS A 236 -2.53 6.48 -10.49
C LYS A 236 -2.96 5.11 -11.02
N TYR A 237 -4.14 5.04 -11.61
CA TYR A 237 -4.77 3.82 -12.14
C TYR A 237 -5.10 2.76 -11.08
N ASP A 238 -4.87 3.09 -9.81
CA ASP A 238 -5.28 2.35 -8.63
C ASP A 238 -4.92 0.84 -8.64
N PRO A 239 -3.64 0.47 -8.71
CA PRO A 239 -3.23 -0.93 -8.73
C PRO A 239 -3.70 -1.69 -7.48
N CYS A 240 -3.98 -2.97 -7.65
CA CYS A 240 -4.32 -3.91 -6.58
C CYS A 240 -3.35 -3.78 -5.40
N LEU A 241 -3.90 -3.74 -4.18
CA LEU A 241 -3.10 -3.69 -2.97
C LEU A 241 -2.46 -5.06 -2.69
N PHE A 242 -3.25 -6.13 -2.87
CA PHE A 242 -2.84 -7.51 -2.70
C PHE A 242 -2.50 -8.13 -4.05
N ARG A 243 -1.59 -9.09 -4.05
CA ARG A 243 -1.30 -9.89 -5.24
C ARG A 243 -2.56 -10.65 -5.68
N ILE A 244 -2.75 -10.79 -6.99
CA ILE A 244 -3.83 -11.60 -7.57
C ILE A 244 -3.79 -13.04 -7.02
N LYS A 245 -2.59 -13.61 -6.85
CA LYS A 245 -2.40 -14.96 -6.28
C LYS A 245 -2.46 -15.04 -4.74
N SER A 246 -2.58 -13.90 -4.04
CA SER A 246 -2.69 -13.88 -2.58
C SER A 246 -4.01 -14.53 -2.13
N LEU A 247 -3.98 -15.33 -1.07
CA LEU A 247 -5.21 -15.83 -0.42
C LEU A 247 -5.85 -14.78 0.48
N ILE A 248 -5.06 -13.83 0.99
CA ILE A 248 -5.53 -12.71 1.79
C ILE A 248 -5.84 -11.53 0.87
N LYS A 249 -7.07 -11.02 0.95
CA LYS A 249 -7.57 -9.92 0.11
C LYS A 249 -7.98 -8.67 0.89
N SER A 250 -7.78 -8.65 2.21
CA SER A 250 -8.07 -7.47 3.03
C SER A 250 -7.02 -7.26 4.12
N SER A 251 -6.75 -5.99 4.44
CA SER A 251 -5.83 -5.63 5.54
C SER A 251 -6.38 -6.11 6.88
N SER A 252 -7.71 -6.13 7.03
CA SER A 252 -8.41 -6.67 8.20
C SER A 252 -8.11 -8.14 8.43
N SER A 253 -8.25 -8.99 7.40
CA SER A 253 -7.94 -10.42 7.50
C SER A 253 -6.48 -10.67 7.86
N LEU A 254 -5.57 -9.84 7.32
CA LEU A 254 -4.15 -9.92 7.61
C LEU A 254 -3.83 -9.58 9.07
N LEU A 255 -4.41 -8.50 9.60
CA LEU A 255 -4.28 -8.09 11.01
C LEU A 255 -4.86 -9.12 11.97
N LEU A 256 -6.02 -9.70 11.64
CA LEU A 256 -6.63 -10.76 12.46
C LEU A 256 -5.74 -12.01 12.50
N SER A 257 -5.21 -12.42 11.35
CA SER A 257 -4.29 -13.56 11.25
C SER A 257 -2.99 -13.30 12.01
N PHE A 258 -2.45 -12.08 11.95
CA PHE A 258 -1.31 -11.67 12.78
C PHE A 258 -1.62 -11.72 14.28
N ALA A 259 -2.75 -11.15 14.71
CA ALA A 259 -3.15 -11.12 16.11
C ALA A 259 -3.27 -12.53 16.70
N GLN A 260 -3.93 -13.44 15.98
CA GLN A 260 -4.08 -14.85 16.37
C GLN A 260 -2.73 -15.58 16.54
N ASN A 261 -1.74 -15.23 15.72
CA ASN A 261 -0.45 -15.93 15.72
C ASN A 261 0.59 -15.34 16.67
N PHE A 262 0.49 -14.04 16.96
CA PHE A 262 1.59 -13.31 17.61
C PHE A 262 1.18 -12.47 18.81
N LEU A 263 -0.11 -12.19 19.02
CA LEU A 263 -0.57 -11.38 20.15
C LEU A 263 -1.29 -12.23 21.20
N HIS A 264 -1.09 -11.89 22.48
CA HIS A 264 -1.78 -12.51 23.59
C HIS A 264 -3.10 -11.79 23.88
N GLY A 265 -4.21 -12.52 23.95
CA GLY A 265 -5.51 -11.99 24.37
C GLY A 265 -6.19 -11.01 23.40
N GLU A 266 -5.60 -10.72 22.24
CA GLU A 266 -6.14 -9.81 21.24
C GLU A 266 -6.98 -10.55 20.20
N ASN A 267 -8.29 -10.59 20.42
CA ASN A 267 -9.23 -11.34 19.56
C ASN A 267 -9.73 -10.53 18.35
N ASN A 268 -9.68 -9.19 18.41
CA ASN A 268 -10.19 -8.34 17.34
C ASN A 268 -9.36 -7.07 17.19
N LEU A 269 -8.12 -7.27 16.71
CA LEU A 269 -7.17 -6.19 16.49
C LEU A 269 -7.75 -5.10 15.57
N VAL A 270 -8.56 -5.47 14.57
CA VAL A 270 -9.17 -4.50 13.64
C VAL A 270 -10.08 -3.52 14.39
N ARG A 271 -10.94 -4.03 15.28
CA ARG A 271 -11.81 -3.19 16.11
C ARG A 271 -11.00 -2.36 17.10
N HIS A 272 -9.96 -2.94 17.70
CA HIS A 272 -9.06 -2.21 18.59
C HIS A 272 -8.42 -1.01 17.86
N LEU A 273 -7.80 -1.23 16.69
CA LEU A 273 -7.20 -0.15 15.90
C LEU A 273 -8.23 0.90 15.47
N ALA A 274 -9.46 0.50 15.12
CA ALA A 274 -10.53 1.44 14.79
C ALA A 274 -10.85 2.38 15.98
N TYR A 275 -10.88 1.88 17.22
CA TYR A 275 -11.05 2.71 18.42
C TYR A 275 -9.91 3.71 18.61
N LEU A 276 -8.70 3.39 18.15
CA LEU A 276 -7.56 4.29 18.20
C LEU A 276 -7.60 5.35 17.08
N GLY A 277 -8.53 5.24 16.13
CA GLY A 277 -8.64 6.08 14.93
C GLY A 277 -7.87 5.53 13.72
N ALA A 278 -7.37 4.30 13.81
CA ALA A 278 -6.58 3.63 12.79
C ALA A 278 -7.40 2.55 12.06
N GLN A 279 -8.48 2.97 11.42
CA GLN A 279 -9.35 2.04 10.70
C GLN A 279 -8.67 1.54 9.42
N VAL A 280 -8.74 0.23 9.19
CA VAL A 280 -8.41 -0.41 7.92
C VAL A 280 -9.68 -0.71 7.15
N THR A 281 -9.72 -0.34 5.87
CA THR A 281 -10.95 -0.43 5.05
C THR A 281 -10.74 -1.13 3.73
N VAL A 282 -9.49 -1.35 3.30
CA VAL A 282 -9.25 -1.93 1.98
C VAL A 282 -9.65 -3.41 1.97
N ASN A 283 -10.56 -3.73 1.07
CA ASN A 283 -10.94 -5.08 0.71
C ASN A 283 -10.89 -5.20 -0.82
N GLN A 284 -9.93 -5.99 -1.31
CA GLN A 284 -9.73 -6.24 -2.73
C GLN A 284 -10.79 -7.22 -3.22
N THR A 285 -11.57 -6.77 -4.20
CA THR A 285 -12.65 -7.51 -4.81
C THR A 285 -12.19 -8.21 -6.10
N PRO A 286 -12.95 -9.21 -6.58
CA PRO A 286 -12.69 -9.81 -7.88
C PRO A 286 -12.73 -8.81 -9.06
N LEU A 287 -13.45 -7.69 -8.91
CA LEU A 287 -13.50 -6.64 -9.93
C LEU A 287 -12.18 -5.86 -10.00
N ASP A 288 -11.50 -5.66 -8.86
CA ASP A 288 -10.19 -4.98 -8.83
C ASP A 288 -9.10 -5.76 -9.56
N GLU A 289 -9.24 -7.09 -9.57
CA GLU A 289 -8.33 -8.04 -10.23
C GLU A 289 -8.69 -8.32 -11.69
N TYR A 290 -9.75 -7.69 -12.22
CA TYR A 290 -10.23 -7.93 -13.56
C TYR A 290 -9.19 -7.51 -14.62
N GLN A 291 -8.89 -8.42 -15.55
CA GLN A 291 -7.96 -8.15 -16.64
C GLN A 291 -8.68 -7.44 -17.80
N PHE A 292 -8.33 -6.18 -18.04
CA PHE A 292 -8.97 -5.35 -19.07
C PHE A 292 -8.49 -5.63 -20.50
N THR A 293 -7.48 -6.47 -20.71
CA THR A 293 -7.01 -6.87 -22.05
C THR A 293 -8.17 -7.37 -22.91
N VAL A 294 -8.25 -6.90 -24.15
CA VAL A 294 -9.20 -7.33 -25.17
C VAL A 294 -8.46 -8.22 -26.16
N GLU A 295 -8.90 -9.45 -26.29
CA GLU A 295 -8.36 -10.44 -27.24
C GLU A 295 -9.38 -10.72 -28.34
N ASN A 296 -10.65 -10.86 -27.96
CA ASN A 296 -11.77 -11.07 -28.87
C ASN A 296 -12.84 -10.02 -28.61
N LEU A 297 -12.84 -8.97 -29.44
CA LEU A 297 -13.79 -7.86 -29.38
C LEU A 297 -15.24 -8.33 -29.29
N ALA A 298 -15.59 -9.37 -30.04
CA ALA A 298 -16.95 -9.87 -30.10
C ALA A 298 -17.39 -10.51 -28.78
N VAL A 299 -16.48 -10.95 -27.91
CA VAL A 299 -16.79 -11.66 -26.66
C VAL A 299 -16.50 -10.78 -25.44
N ASP A 300 -15.34 -10.13 -25.41
CA ASP A 300 -14.77 -9.49 -24.20
C ASP A 300 -15.49 -8.22 -23.76
N LEU A 301 -16.28 -7.60 -24.64
CA LEU A 301 -17.07 -6.41 -24.33
C LEU A 301 -18.50 -6.74 -23.88
N ARG A 302 -18.96 -7.98 -24.06
CA ARG A 302 -20.38 -8.36 -23.88
C ARG A 302 -20.86 -8.27 -22.43
N ASP A 303 -19.95 -8.37 -21.47
CA ASP A 303 -20.29 -8.31 -20.04
C ASP A 303 -20.44 -6.87 -19.52
N GLY A 304 -20.10 -5.89 -20.37
CA GLY A 304 -20.16 -4.46 -20.10
C GLY A 304 -19.06 -3.92 -19.18
N VAL A 305 -18.23 -4.76 -18.55
CA VAL A 305 -17.23 -4.32 -17.56
C VAL A 305 -16.17 -3.46 -18.22
N ARG A 306 -15.60 -3.93 -19.35
CA ARG A 306 -14.61 -3.18 -20.13
C ARG A 306 -15.20 -1.89 -20.72
N LEU A 307 -16.49 -1.88 -21.07
CA LEU A 307 -17.16 -0.68 -21.59
C LEU A 307 -17.31 0.39 -20.51
N VAL A 308 -17.68 0.01 -19.29
CA VAL A 308 -17.73 0.95 -18.15
C VAL A 308 -16.34 1.50 -17.86
N LYS A 309 -15.30 0.64 -17.87
CA LYS A 309 -13.93 1.11 -17.69
C LYS A 309 -13.49 2.05 -18.81
N LEU A 310 -13.87 1.77 -20.05
CA LEU A 310 -13.59 2.64 -21.18
C LEU A 310 -14.22 4.02 -20.99
N ALA A 311 -15.49 4.07 -20.57
CA ALA A 311 -16.17 5.32 -20.25
C ALA A 311 -15.43 6.11 -19.15
N GLU A 312 -14.99 5.43 -18.09
CA GLU A 312 -14.24 6.05 -16.99
C GLU A 312 -12.92 6.67 -17.43
N LEU A 313 -12.24 6.05 -18.39
CA LEU A 313 -10.96 6.53 -18.92
C LEU A 313 -11.14 7.66 -19.96
N LEU A 314 -12.19 7.59 -20.79
CA LEU A 314 -12.38 8.53 -21.90
C LEU A 314 -13.13 9.80 -21.51
N ILE A 315 -14.18 9.73 -20.68
CA ILE A 315 -15.02 10.88 -20.34
C ILE A 315 -14.19 12.07 -19.80
N PRO A 316 -13.20 11.87 -18.89
CA PRO A 316 -12.34 12.96 -18.43
C PRO A 316 -11.53 13.64 -19.54
N THR A 317 -11.29 12.97 -20.66
CA THR A 317 -10.54 13.50 -21.82
C THR A 317 -11.42 14.26 -22.81
N LEU A 318 -12.74 14.06 -22.76
CA LEU A 318 -13.70 14.64 -23.72
C LEU A 318 -14.29 15.99 -23.26
N SER A 319 -14.19 16.33 -21.97
CA SER A 319 -14.80 17.55 -21.41
C SER A 319 -13.94 18.79 -21.69
N THR A 320 -14.35 19.63 -22.63
CA THR A 320 -13.63 20.84 -23.09
C THR A 320 -13.92 22.14 -22.34
N GLU A 321 -14.89 22.20 -21.42
CA GLU A 321 -15.35 23.50 -20.86
C GLU A 321 -15.24 23.64 -19.32
N LYS A 322 -14.90 22.58 -18.59
CA LYS A 322 -14.56 22.65 -17.16
C LYS A 322 -14.01 21.29 -16.77
N PRO A 323 -12.87 21.16 -16.07
CA PRO A 323 -12.56 19.90 -15.44
C PRO A 323 -13.73 19.64 -14.47
N PRO A 324 -14.49 18.53 -14.60
CA PRO A 324 -15.42 18.17 -13.55
C PRO A 324 -14.57 18.08 -12.29
N THR A 325 -14.88 18.96 -11.33
CA THR A 325 -14.34 18.94 -9.96
C THR A 325 -14.19 17.49 -9.57
N VAL A 326 -12.92 17.05 -9.50
CA VAL A 326 -12.42 15.75 -9.08
C VAL A 326 -13.55 14.76 -8.86
N ILE A 327 -13.89 13.96 -9.88
CA ILE A 327 -14.78 12.81 -9.70
C ILE A 327 -14.08 11.86 -8.71
N LYS A 328 -14.38 12.03 -7.43
CA LYS A 328 -14.27 11.06 -6.33
C LYS A 328 -15.53 11.23 -5.49
N PRO A 329 -16.15 10.17 -4.93
CA PRO A 329 -15.68 8.80 -4.81
C PRO A 329 -16.71 7.78 -5.32
N ASN A 330 -17.30 7.97 -6.50
CA ASN A 330 -18.01 6.89 -7.19
C ASN A 330 -17.43 6.78 -8.61
N SER A 331 -16.28 6.12 -8.68
CA SER A 331 -15.73 5.60 -9.94
C SER A 331 -16.85 4.85 -10.67
N LEU A 332 -17.01 5.02 -11.99
CA LEU A 332 -18.07 4.33 -12.74
C LEU A 332 -17.99 2.81 -12.52
N MET A 333 -16.79 2.30 -12.26
CA MET A 333 -16.55 0.91 -11.89
C MET A 333 -17.28 0.46 -10.61
N SER A 334 -17.58 1.36 -9.67
CA SER A 334 -18.35 1.01 -8.46
C SER A 334 -19.83 0.70 -8.75
N MET A 335 -20.34 1.06 -9.93
CA MET A 335 -21.70 0.74 -10.38
C MET A 335 -21.80 -0.59 -11.14
N VAL A 336 -20.66 -1.22 -11.45
CA VAL A 336 -20.59 -2.50 -12.17
C VAL A 336 -21.08 -3.63 -11.27
N ARG A 337 -21.89 -4.52 -11.84
CA ARG A 337 -22.26 -5.79 -11.20
C ARG A 337 -21.24 -6.85 -11.60
N PHE A 338 -20.54 -7.40 -10.62
CA PHE A 338 -19.52 -8.44 -10.82
C PHE A 338 -19.65 -9.57 -9.77
N PRO A 339 -19.50 -10.85 -10.14
CA PRO A 339 -19.29 -11.36 -11.51
C PRO A 339 -20.53 -11.22 -12.40
N ALA A 340 -20.34 -10.85 -13.65
CA ALA A 340 -21.41 -10.61 -14.62
C ALA A 340 -21.88 -11.93 -15.29
N ILE A 341 -22.45 -12.83 -14.50
CA ILE A 341 -22.85 -14.18 -14.93
C ILE A 341 -24.19 -14.12 -15.69
N SER A 342 -25.18 -13.42 -15.13
CA SER A 342 -26.54 -13.37 -15.67
C SER A 342 -26.70 -12.33 -16.77
N ARG A 343 -27.64 -12.57 -17.71
CA ARG A 343 -27.97 -11.60 -18.77
C ARG A 343 -28.38 -10.24 -18.19
N LEU A 344 -29.12 -10.22 -17.07
CA LEU A 344 -29.55 -8.99 -16.41
C LEU A 344 -28.37 -8.17 -15.89
N GLN A 345 -27.33 -8.80 -15.34
CA GLN A 345 -26.11 -8.10 -14.90
C GLN A 345 -25.36 -7.50 -16.09
N LYS A 346 -25.24 -8.25 -17.19
CA LYS A 346 -24.58 -7.79 -18.42
C LYS A 346 -25.29 -6.58 -19.04
N ILE A 347 -26.63 -6.65 -19.17
CA ILE A 347 -27.45 -5.54 -19.67
C ILE A 347 -27.30 -4.30 -18.77
N HIS A 348 -27.33 -4.48 -17.44
CA HIS A 348 -27.10 -3.38 -16.49
C HIS A 348 -25.75 -2.71 -16.73
N ASN A 349 -24.66 -3.49 -16.79
CA ASN A 349 -23.30 -2.95 -16.99
C ASN A 349 -23.16 -2.21 -18.32
N VAL A 350 -23.68 -2.78 -19.42
CA VAL A 350 -23.71 -2.12 -20.73
C VAL A 350 -24.51 -0.82 -20.65
N GLY A 351 -25.68 -0.83 -20.01
CA GLY A 351 -26.51 0.35 -19.80
C GLY A 351 -25.81 1.45 -19.01
N VAL A 352 -25.02 1.10 -17.98
CA VAL A 352 -24.20 2.08 -17.23
C VAL A 352 -23.19 2.77 -18.15
N ALA A 353 -22.49 2.00 -18.99
CA ALA A 353 -21.51 2.55 -19.92
C ALA A 353 -22.17 3.50 -20.95
N LEU A 354 -23.26 3.05 -21.59
CA LEU A 354 -23.96 3.82 -22.61
C LEU A 354 -24.53 5.13 -22.06
N LYS A 355 -25.21 5.08 -20.91
CA LYS A 355 -25.74 6.29 -20.23
C LYS A 355 -24.63 7.28 -19.91
N SER A 356 -23.45 6.78 -19.50
CA SER A 356 -22.30 7.64 -19.21
C SER A 356 -21.77 8.33 -20.47
N PHE A 357 -21.68 7.62 -21.60
CA PHE A 357 -21.26 8.21 -22.88
C PHE A 357 -22.29 9.19 -23.45
N GLU A 358 -23.58 8.92 -23.29
CA GLU A 358 -24.66 9.83 -23.70
C GLU A 358 -24.61 11.13 -22.89
N GLN A 359 -24.56 11.01 -21.56
CA GLN A 359 -24.60 12.16 -20.66
C GLN A 359 -23.35 13.05 -20.74
N TYR A 360 -22.17 12.45 -20.85
CA TYR A 360 -20.91 13.19 -20.73
C TYR A 360 -20.06 13.21 -22.00
N GLY A 361 -20.22 12.24 -22.88
CA GLY A 361 -19.49 12.14 -24.14
C GLY A 361 -20.19 12.82 -25.31
N GLN A 362 -21.46 13.25 -25.16
CA GLN A 362 -22.31 13.75 -26.25
C GLN A 362 -22.43 12.74 -27.42
N ILE A 363 -22.23 11.45 -27.13
CA ILE A 363 -22.36 10.37 -28.10
C ILE A 363 -23.78 9.84 -27.99
N SER A 364 -24.63 10.18 -28.95
CA SER A 364 -25.99 9.62 -29.07
C SER A 364 -25.98 8.40 -29.97
N MET A 365 -26.85 7.42 -29.67
CA MET A 365 -27.13 6.31 -30.57
C MET A 365 -27.85 6.84 -31.81
N ALA A 366 -27.59 6.24 -32.99
CA ALA A 366 -28.11 6.69 -34.28
C ALA A 366 -29.65 6.78 -34.35
N ASP A 367 -30.37 6.08 -33.45
CA ASP A 367 -31.81 5.90 -33.55
C ASP A 367 -32.64 6.78 -32.59
N GLY A 368 -32.00 7.67 -31.81
CA GLY A 368 -32.71 8.66 -30.96
C GLY A 368 -33.65 8.08 -29.88
N MET A 369 -33.70 6.76 -29.71
CA MET A 369 -34.54 6.11 -28.71
C MET A 369 -33.79 6.04 -27.38
N SER A 370 -34.23 6.85 -26.41
CA SER A 370 -33.89 6.66 -25.00
C SER A 370 -34.39 5.28 -24.54
N LEU A 371 -33.53 4.50 -23.87
CA LEU A 371 -33.84 3.18 -23.30
C LEU A 371 -35.07 3.16 -22.40
#